data_AF-A0AAW7EDD4-F1
#
_entry.id   AF-A0AAW7EDD4-F1
#
_cell.length_a   1.000
_cell.length_b   1.000
_cell.length_c   1.000
_cell.angle_alpha   90.00
_cell.angle_beta   90.00
_cell.angle_gamma   90.00
#
_symmetry.space_group_name_H-M   'P 1'
#
loop_
_entity.id
_entity.type
_entity.pdbx_description
1 polymer ?
#
loop_
_entity_poly.entity_id
_entity_poly.type
_entity_poly.pdbx_seq_one_letter_code
_entity_poly.pdbx_strand_id
1 'polypeptide(L)'
;MKSQDIRQALIQIAERHNRPHYTACVVRDVLNAFQNDLDHPLKNLVKNEVVIENPIDNSSLGQLQAFCSVRGVRAILAKHSGISESVITSLLNGWTGLSDDLWRQLSSAFDRTETEMVRNGKGMA
;
A
#
# COMPACT_ATOMS: atom_id res chain seq x y z
N MET A 1 -17.41 -2.38 4.89
CA MET A 1 -16.32 -3.23 4.34
C MET A 1 -16.81 -3.90 3.08
N LYS A 2 -16.03 -3.92 2.01
CA LYS A 2 -16.41 -4.64 0.78
C LYS A 2 -16.06 -6.12 0.94
N SER A 3 -16.79 -6.98 0.23
CA SER A 3 -16.57 -8.43 0.28
C SER A 3 -15.16 -8.86 -0.16
N GLN A 4 -14.49 -8.03 -0.97
CA GLN A 4 -13.12 -8.27 -1.41
C GLN A 4 -12.11 -8.07 -0.27
N ASP A 5 -12.26 -7.02 0.53
CA ASP A 5 -11.40 -6.74 1.69
C ASP A 5 -11.47 -7.90 2.71
N ILE A 6 -12.68 -8.41 2.96
CA ILE A 6 -12.91 -9.53 3.89
C ILE A 6 -12.22 -10.82 3.41
N ARG A 7 -12.24 -11.08 2.10
CA ARG A 7 -11.58 -12.26 1.53
C ARG A 7 -10.06 -12.14 1.64
N GLN A 8 -9.52 -10.96 1.37
CA GLN A 8 -8.09 -10.71 1.46
C GLN A 8 -7.59 -10.85 2.91
N ALA A 9 -8.30 -10.26 3.88
CA ALA A 9 -8.01 -10.40 5.30
C ALA A 9 -7.98 -11.87 5.73
N LEU A 10 -8.94 -12.68 5.28
CA LEU A 10 -8.98 -14.12 5.59
C LEU A 10 -7.77 -14.88 5.02
N ILE A 11 -7.28 -14.50 3.84
CA ILE A 11 -6.06 -15.07 3.26
C ILE A 11 -4.86 -14.69 4.13
N GLN A 12 -4.71 -13.42 4.49
CA GLN A 12 -3.60 -12.95 5.32
C GLN A 12 -3.58 -13.60 6.72
N ILE A 13 -4.76 -13.77 7.34
CA ILE A 13 -4.88 -14.49 8.62
C ILE A 13 -4.41 -15.94 8.44
N ALA A 14 -4.83 -16.63 7.37
CA ALA A 14 -4.42 -18.01 7.13
C ALA A 14 -2.90 -18.13 6.96
N GLU A 15 -2.30 -17.23 6.16
CA GLU A 15 -0.85 -17.19 5.94
C GLU A 15 -0.07 -16.89 7.22
N ARG A 16 -0.47 -15.88 7.99
CA ARG A 16 0.21 -15.51 9.26
C ARG A 16 0.17 -16.64 10.28
N HIS A 17 -0.96 -17.35 10.36
CA HIS A 17 -1.11 -18.47 11.26
C HIS A 17 -0.55 -19.80 10.72
N ASN A 18 0.10 -19.80 9.54
CA ASN A 18 0.59 -21.00 8.86
C ASN A 18 -0.50 -22.09 8.73
N ARG A 19 -1.73 -21.64 8.44
CA ARG A 19 -2.91 -22.50 8.29
C ARG A 19 -3.30 -22.59 6.82
N PRO A 20 -3.90 -23.72 6.40
CA PRO A 20 -4.50 -23.80 5.07
C PRO A 20 -5.58 -22.73 4.91
N HIS A 21 -5.74 -22.23 3.68
CA HIS A 21 -6.72 -21.19 3.37
C HIS A 21 -8.14 -21.63 3.76
N TYR A 22 -8.91 -20.66 4.27
CA TYR A 22 -10.30 -20.89 4.66
C TYR A 22 -11.14 -21.32 3.44
N THR A 23 -11.98 -22.33 3.64
CA THR A 23 -12.85 -22.84 2.58
C THR A 23 -13.91 -21.80 2.19
N ALA A 24 -14.44 -21.90 0.98
CA ALA A 24 -15.48 -21.00 0.48
C ALA A 24 -16.73 -20.95 1.40
N CYS A 25 -17.02 -22.05 2.11
CA CYS A 25 -18.10 -22.10 3.08
C CYS A 25 -17.84 -21.17 4.27
N VAL A 26 -16.63 -21.23 4.83
CA VAL A 26 -16.20 -20.37 5.95
C VAL A 26 -16.14 -18.90 5.52
N VAL A 27 -15.62 -18.62 4.33
CA VAL A 27 -15.60 -17.26 3.77
C VAL A 27 -17.02 -16.70 3.64
N ARG A 28 -17.97 -17.51 3.17
CA ARG A 28 -19.37 -17.10 3.03
C ARG A 28 -20.04 -16.83 4.37
N ASP A 29 -19.72 -17.63 5.39
CA ASP A 29 -20.23 -17.46 6.75
C ASP A 29 -19.72 -16.15 7.37
N VAL A 30 -18.42 -15.87 7.24
CA VAL A 30 -17.82 -14.60 7.69
C VAL A 30 -18.43 -13.40 6.97
N LEU A 31 -18.60 -13.48 5.64
CA LEU A 31 -19.28 -12.44 4.87
C LEU A 31 -20.71 -12.22 5.36
N ASN A 32 -21.44 -13.30 5.63
CA ASN A 32 -22.80 -13.24 6.15
C ASN A 32 -22.85 -12.62 7.56
N ALA A 33 -21.87 -12.91 8.41
CA ALA A 33 -21.74 -12.32 9.74
C ALA A 33 -21.39 -10.83 9.71
N PHE A 34 -20.67 -10.37 8.68
CA PHE A 34 -20.46 -8.94 8.42
C PHE A 34 -21.72 -8.24 7.91
N GLN A 35 -22.55 -8.91 7.11
CA GLN A 35 -23.78 -8.32 6.55
C GLN A 35 -24.94 -8.27 7.55
N ASN A 36 -25.09 -9.29 8.39
CA ASN A 36 -26.21 -9.43 9.33
C ASN A 36 -25.83 -9.06 10.77
N ASP A 37 -24.66 -8.45 10.95
CA ASP A 37 -24.03 -8.14 12.23
C ASP A 37 -24.01 -9.30 13.25
N LEU A 38 -23.88 -10.53 12.77
CA LEU A 38 -23.79 -11.71 13.64
C LEU A 38 -22.41 -11.79 14.31
N ASP A 39 -22.38 -12.41 15.49
CA ASP A 39 -21.13 -12.74 16.17
C ASP A 39 -20.43 -13.89 15.44
N HIS A 40 -19.14 -13.73 15.13
CA HIS A 40 -18.34 -14.77 14.50
C HIS A 40 -16.86 -14.61 14.90
N PRO A 41 -16.16 -15.68 15.31
CA PRO A 41 -14.78 -15.58 15.80
C PRO A 41 -13.82 -14.99 14.75
N LEU A 42 -13.98 -15.41 13.49
CA LEU A 42 -13.21 -14.82 12.37
C LEU A 42 -13.63 -13.39 12.02
N LYS A 43 -14.82 -12.91 12.39
CA LYS A 43 -15.23 -11.52 12.13
C LYS A 43 -14.42 -10.55 13.00
N ASN A 44 -14.17 -10.89 14.26
CA ASN A 44 -13.30 -10.10 15.12
C ASN A 44 -11.84 -10.17 14.67
N LEU A 45 -11.36 -11.33 14.22
CA LEU A 45 -10.02 -11.45 13.66
C LEU A 45 -9.88 -10.59 12.39
N VAL A 46 -10.84 -10.67 11.47
CA VAL A 46 -10.86 -9.84 10.26
C VAL A 46 -10.98 -8.34 10.60
N LYS A 47 -11.79 -7.94 11.60
CA LYS A 47 -11.86 -6.54 12.06
C LYS A 47 -10.52 -6.04 12.61
N ASN A 48 -9.80 -6.87 13.37
CA ASN A 48 -8.47 -6.52 13.87
C ASN A 48 -7.42 -6.57 12.76
N GLU A 49 -7.56 -7.48 11.79
CA GLU A 49 -6.60 -7.65 10.71
C GLU A 49 -6.74 -6.56 9.65
N VAL A 50 -7.97 -6.11 9.32
CA VAL A 50 -8.18 -4.99 8.38
C VAL A 50 -7.65 -3.66 8.94
N VAL A 51 -7.46 -3.55 10.26
CA VAL A 51 -6.73 -2.43 10.88
C VAL A 51 -5.21 -2.57 10.67
N ILE A 52 -4.72 -3.77 10.32
CA ILE A 52 -3.30 -4.15 10.23
C ILE A 52 -2.87 -4.54 8.79
N GLU A 53 -3.79 -4.65 7.82
CA GLU A 53 -3.47 -4.89 6.41
C GLU A 53 -2.81 -3.63 5.80
N ASN A 54 -1.48 -3.57 5.95
CA ASN A 54 -0.52 -2.62 5.37
C ASN A 54 -0.61 -1.16 5.82
N PRO A 55 0.24 -0.72 6.77
CA PRO A 55 0.54 0.69 6.96
C PRO A 55 1.52 1.22 5.90
N ILE A 56 1.35 0.82 4.64
CA ILE A 56 1.76 1.74 3.56
C ILE A 56 0.49 2.30 2.99
N ASP A 57 0.03 3.26 3.79
CA ASP A 57 -1.19 4.02 3.69
C ASP A 57 -1.47 4.36 2.22
N ASN A 58 -2.74 4.35 1.83
CA ASN A 58 -3.15 5.04 0.60
C ASN A 58 -2.61 6.49 0.57
N SER A 59 -2.27 7.07 1.72
CA SER A 59 -1.53 8.32 1.86
C SER A 59 -0.07 8.26 1.40
N SER A 60 0.67 7.15 1.56
CA SER A 60 2.07 7.02 1.12
C SER A 60 2.16 6.86 -0.40
N LEU A 61 1.34 5.99 -0.97
CA LEU A 61 1.25 5.83 -2.42
C LEU A 61 0.63 7.07 -3.05
N GLY A 62 -0.35 7.69 -2.37
CA GLY A 62 -0.90 9.00 -2.72
C GLY A 62 0.12 10.13 -2.63
N GLN A 63 0.99 10.15 -1.63
CA GLN A 63 2.12 11.09 -1.53
C GLN A 63 3.10 10.86 -2.66
N LEU A 64 3.48 9.61 -2.95
CA LEU A 64 4.34 9.28 -4.09
C LEU A 64 3.72 9.75 -5.40
N GLN A 65 2.41 9.56 -5.57
CA GLN A 65 1.69 9.96 -6.76
C GLN A 65 1.57 11.49 -6.88
N ALA A 66 1.32 12.20 -5.78
CA ALA A 66 1.32 13.66 -5.71
C ALA A 66 2.71 14.24 -6.00
N PHE A 67 3.75 13.64 -5.42
CA PHE A 67 5.14 14.04 -5.61
C PHE A 67 5.60 13.78 -7.06
N CYS A 68 5.27 12.60 -7.60
CA CYS A 68 5.56 12.22 -8.99
C CYS A 68 4.61 12.89 -10.02
N SER A 69 3.63 13.67 -9.57
CA SER A 69 2.77 14.49 -10.43
C SER A 69 3.51 15.72 -10.94
N VAL A 70 4.48 16.22 -10.16
CA VAL A 70 5.33 17.34 -10.57
C VAL A 70 6.29 16.86 -11.69
N ARG A 71 6.39 17.67 -12.74
CA ARG A 71 7.13 17.30 -13.96
C ARG A 71 8.64 17.27 -13.66
N GLY A 72 9.29 16.14 -13.95
CA GLY A 72 10.74 15.95 -13.72
C GLY A 72 11.09 15.30 -12.37
N VAL A 73 10.14 15.15 -11.45
CA VAL A 73 10.39 14.53 -10.14
C VAL A 73 10.74 13.07 -10.22
N ARG A 74 10.14 12.34 -11.14
CA ARG A 74 10.37 10.90 -11.30
C ARG A 74 11.83 10.57 -11.61
N ALA A 75 12.45 11.33 -12.52
CA ALA A 75 13.85 11.15 -12.89
C ALA A 75 14.80 11.51 -11.74
N ILE A 76 14.50 12.57 -10.99
CA ILE A 76 15.31 13.01 -9.85
C ILE A 76 15.16 12.00 -8.69
N LEU A 77 13.93 11.59 -8.38
CA LEU A 77 13.64 10.61 -7.35
C LEU A 77 14.28 9.26 -7.67
N ALA A 78 14.20 8.80 -8.92
CA ALA A 78 14.87 7.58 -9.37
C ALA A 78 16.39 7.64 -9.14
N LYS A 79 17.00 8.79 -9.45
CA LYS A 79 18.43 9.02 -9.28
C LYS A 79 18.86 9.02 -7.81
N HIS A 80 18.07 9.61 -6.91
CA HIS A 80 18.40 9.70 -5.48
C HIS A 80 18.02 8.46 -4.69
N SER A 81 16.96 7.75 -5.08
CA SER A 81 16.54 6.50 -4.43
C SER A 81 17.30 5.27 -4.93
N GLY A 82 17.98 5.37 -6.07
CA GLY A 82 18.62 4.22 -6.72
C GLY A 82 17.63 3.25 -7.37
N ILE A 83 16.34 3.61 -7.40
CA ILE A 83 15.26 2.81 -7.97
C ILE A 83 15.00 3.27 -9.40
N SER A 84 14.89 2.35 -10.34
CA SER A 84 14.63 2.70 -11.74
C SER A 84 13.26 3.36 -11.93
N GLU A 85 13.15 4.33 -12.85
CA GLU A 85 11.87 4.98 -13.19
C GLU A 85 10.78 3.97 -13.61
N SER A 86 11.17 2.85 -14.22
CA SER A 86 10.26 1.77 -14.57
C SER A 86 9.60 1.15 -13.33
N VAL A 87 10.37 0.97 -12.25
CA VAL A 87 9.84 0.43 -10.99
C VAL A 87 8.89 1.44 -10.33
N ILE A 88 9.25 2.73 -10.32
CA ILE A 88 8.37 3.80 -9.84
C ILE A 88 7.07 3.85 -10.66
N THR A 89 7.16 3.68 -11.98
CA THR A 89 6.00 3.65 -12.88
C THR A 89 5.14 2.41 -12.63
N SER A 90 5.75 1.25 -12.43
CA SER A 90 5.04 0.01 -12.09
C SER A 90 4.37 0.10 -10.71
N LEU A 91 4.98 0.79 -9.74
CA LEU A 91 4.38 1.08 -8.43
C LEU A 91 3.18 2.02 -8.55
N LEU A 92 3.32 3.10 -9.32
CA LEU A 92 2.24 4.07 -9.56
C LEU A 92 1.06 3.45 -10.32
N ASN A 93 1.32 2.51 -11.23
CA ASN A 93 0.28 1.78 -11.95
C ASN A 93 -0.33 0.61 -11.14
N GLY A 94 0.20 0.32 -9.94
CA GLY A 94 -0.27 -0.78 -9.10
C GLY A 94 0.14 -2.18 -9.58
N TRP A 95 1.13 -2.27 -10.47
CA TRP A 95 1.65 -3.54 -11.00
C TRP A 95 2.67 -4.17 -10.06
N THR A 96 3.27 -3.35 -9.19
CA THR A 96 4.25 -3.78 -8.20
C THR A 96 3.76 -3.37 -6.82
N GLY A 97 3.75 -4.31 -5.88
CA GLY A 97 3.45 -4.01 -4.48
C GLY A 97 4.56 -3.14 -3.88
N LEU A 98 4.16 -2.02 -3.29
CA LEU A 98 5.08 -1.16 -2.56
C LEU A 98 5.48 -1.90 -1.28
N SER A 99 6.75 -2.29 -1.18
CA SER A 99 7.30 -2.95 0.01
C SER A 99 7.79 -1.91 1.01
N ASP A 100 7.79 -2.22 2.30
CA ASP A 100 8.23 -1.29 3.35
C ASP A 100 9.67 -0.79 3.14
N ASP A 101 10.56 -1.70 2.73
CA ASP A 101 11.96 -1.36 2.39
C ASP A 101 12.04 -0.37 1.22
N LEU A 102 11.20 -0.59 0.21
CA LEU A 102 11.13 0.21 -1.00
C LEU A 102 10.53 1.59 -0.72
N TRP A 103 9.54 1.66 0.16
CA TRP A 103 9.00 2.92 0.69
C TRP A 103 10.03 3.68 1.53
N ARG A 104 10.80 3.00 2.39
CA ARG A 104 11.88 3.64 3.17
C ARG A 104 12.96 4.25 2.28
N GLN A 105 13.33 3.57 1.20
CA GLN A 105 14.27 4.12 0.20
C GLN A 105 13.69 5.34 -0.51
N LEU A 106 12.43 5.27 -0.94
CA LEU A 106 11.75 6.38 -1.62
C LEU A 106 11.55 7.57 -0.68
N SER A 107 11.03 7.35 0.52
CA SER A 107 10.79 8.37 1.54
C SER A 107 12.09 9.06 1.98
N SER A 108 13.19 8.31 2.13
CA SER A 108 14.51 8.91 2.39
C SER A 108 15.03 9.76 1.22
N ALA A 109 14.61 9.46 -0.01
CA ALA A 109 14.96 10.24 -1.19
C ALA A 109 14.05 11.45 -1.41
N PHE A 110 12.85 11.51 -0.80
CA PHE A 110 11.92 12.63 -0.94
C PHE A 110 12.53 13.93 -0.41
N ASP A 111 13.11 13.91 0.79
CA ASP A 111 13.74 15.08 1.42
C ASP A 111 14.86 15.67 0.53
N ARG A 112 15.69 14.79 -0.03
CA ARG A 112 16.76 15.16 -0.97
C ARG A 112 16.21 15.72 -2.28
N THR A 113 15.16 15.10 -2.79
CA THR A 113 14.51 15.49 -4.05
C THR A 113 13.78 16.83 -3.92
N GLU A 114 13.09 17.06 -2.79
CA GLU A 114 12.45 18.33 -2.46
C GLU A 114 13.47 19.44 -2.34
N THR A 115 14.57 19.20 -1.61
CA THR A 115 15.67 20.15 -1.47
C THR A 115 16.29 20.50 -2.83
N GLU A 116 16.50 19.51 -3.70
CA GLU A 116 17.04 19.74 -5.05
C GLU A 116 16.06 20.49 -5.96
N MET A 117 14.75 20.25 -5.83
CA MET A 117 13.73 21.00 -6.56
C MET A 117 13.56 22.43 -6.10
N VAL A 118 13.65 22.69 -4.81
CA VAL A 118 13.67 24.06 -4.28
C VAL A 118 14.94 24.79 -4.74
N ARG A 119 16.07 24.07 -4.78
CA ARG A 119 17.35 24.62 -5.23
C ARG A 119 17.41 24.89 -6.74
N ASN A 120 16.83 24.00 -7.56
CA ASN A 120 16.65 24.19 -9.00
C ASN A 120 15.45 25.09 -9.36
N GLY A 121 14.50 25.27 -8.44
CA GLY A 121 13.30 26.10 -8.57
C GLY A 121 13.57 27.60 -8.47
N LYS A 122 14.80 28.02 -8.17
CA LYS A 122 15.26 29.41 -8.30
C LYS A 122 15.58 29.76 -9.76
N GLY A 123 14.63 29.44 -10.64
CA GLY A 123 14.71 29.63 -12.09
C GLY A 123 13.35 29.73 -12.77
N MET A 124 12.25 29.97 -12.04
CA MET A 124 10.99 30.39 -12.63
C MET A 124 10.54 31.67 -11.93
N ALA A 125 10.98 32.78 -12.52
CA ALA A 125 10.39 34.10 -12.37
C ALA A 125 8.96 34.12 -12.93
#